data_AF-A0AAD8Y1S1-F1
#
_entry.id   AF-A0AAD8Y1S1-F1
#
_cell.length_a   1.000
_cell.length_b   1.000
_cell.length_c   1.000
_cell.angle_alpha   90.00
_cell.angle_beta   90.00
_cell.angle_gamma   90.00
#
_symmetry.space_group_name_H-M   'P 1'
#
loop_
_entity.id
_entity.type
_entity.pdbx_description
1 polymer ?
#
loop_
_entity_poly.entity_id
_entity_poly.type
_entity_poly.pdbx_seq_one_letter_code
_entity_poly.pdbx_strand_id
1 'polypeptide(L)'
;MPMTRSKTQLKRNYAAAVAGADDDTNQLLSVSRQAFIDWAVENAVPIERLTPNDYSEHSDNNIHNAAFFQSLSGAIQSSSASVVMLSEGFHNCREMMTLHHAVIEYLVDNLGFTVVASESGLPESRVISNFLQNLRKLSSDKEDEL
;
A
#
# COMPACT_ATOMS: atom_id res chain seq x y z
N MET A 1 -22.61 -21.73 3.43
CA MET A 1 -22.66 -21.52 1.97
C MET A 1 -22.80 -20.04 1.69
N PRO A 2 -21.83 -19.37 1.05
CA PRO A 2 -22.00 -17.96 0.68
C PRO A 2 -22.88 -17.86 -0.57
N MET A 3 -24.03 -17.20 -0.48
CA MET A 3 -24.85 -16.88 -1.65
C MET A 3 -24.16 -15.78 -2.46
N THR A 4 -23.51 -16.16 -3.57
CA THR A 4 -23.05 -15.23 -4.59
C THR A 4 -24.27 -14.64 -5.30
N ARG A 5 -24.71 -13.45 -4.90
CA ARG A 5 -25.69 -12.67 -5.66
C ARG A 5 -25.11 -12.36 -7.04
N SER A 6 -25.85 -12.71 -8.09
CA SER A 6 -25.45 -12.45 -9.47
C SER A 6 -25.19 -10.94 -9.68
N LYS A 7 -24.11 -10.59 -10.38
CA LYS A 7 -23.77 -9.19 -10.74
C LYS A 7 -24.96 -8.46 -11.39
N THR A 8 -25.82 -9.19 -12.08
CA THR A 8 -27.04 -8.67 -12.71
C THR A 8 -28.11 -8.28 -11.69
N GLN A 9 -28.24 -9.02 -10.58
CA GLN A 9 -29.17 -8.68 -9.49
C GLN A 9 -28.67 -7.48 -8.68
N LEU A 10 -27.36 -7.39 -8.42
CA LEU A 10 -26.77 -6.22 -7.76
C LEU A 10 -26.99 -4.93 -8.59
N LYS A 11 -26.78 -4.99 -9.91
CA LYS A 11 -27.06 -3.87 -10.81
C LYS A 11 -28.54 -3.46 -10.83
N ARG A 12 -29.47 -4.43 -10.84
CA ARG A 12 -30.91 -4.15 -10.76
C ARG A 12 -31.32 -3.51 -9.45
N ASN A 13 -30.81 -4.01 -8.32
CA ASN A 13 -31.16 -3.48 -7.01
C ASN A 13 -30.59 -2.08 -6.81
N TYR A 14 -29.38 -1.80 -7.31
CA TYR A 14 -28.82 -0.46 -7.33
C TYR A 14 -29.64 0.49 -8.22
N ALA A 15 -29.98 0.06 -9.44
CA ALA A 15 -30.81 0.86 -10.34
C ALA A 15 -32.21 1.15 -9.77
N ALA A 16 -32.82 0.19 -9.08
CA ALA A 16 -34.12 0.37 -8.42
C ALA A 16 -34.04 1.29 -7.19
N ALA A 17 -32.97 1.21 -6.40
CA ALA A 17 -32.74 2.12 -5.27
C ALA A 17 -32.50 3.57 -5.72
N VAL A 18 -31.80 3.76 -6.84
CA VAL A 18 -31.57 5.08 -7.45
C VAL A 18 -32.84 5.61 -8.14
N ALA A 19 -33.64 4.73 -8.77
CA ALA A 19 -34.90 5.12 -9.41
C ALA A 19 -36.04 5.44 -8.42
N GLY A 20 -35.91 5.02 -7.16
CA GLY A 20 -36.84 5.31 -6.07
C GLY A 20 -36.38 6.41 -5.10
N ALA A 21 -35.20 7.00 -5.33
CA ALA A 21 -34.71 8.15 -4.58
C ALA A 21 -35.45 9.40 -5.05
N ASP A 22 -36.12 10.08 -4.12
CA ASP A 22 -36.68 11.41 -4.37
C ASP A 22 -35.57 12.44 -4.62
N ASP A 23 -35.97 13.63 -5.09
CA ASP A 23 -35.05 14.74 -5.40
C ASP A 23 -34.19 15.10 -4.18
N ASP A 24 -34.77 15.04 -2.98
CA ASP A 24 -34.10 15.26 -1.69
C ASP A 24 -32.99 14.24 -1.42
N THR A 25 -33.24 12.95 -1.66
CA THR A 25 -32.23 11.90 -1.49
C THR A 25 -31.06 12.07 -2.46
N ASN A 26 -31.34 12.41 -3.72
CA ASN A 26 -30.29 12.65 -4.72
C ASN A 26 -29.47 13.91 -4.38
N GLN A 27 -30.11 14.95 -3.88
CA GLN A 27 -29.45 16.15 -3.40
C GLN A 27 -28.53 15.85 -2.21
N LEU A 28 -29.02 15.09 -1.22
CA LEU A 28 -28.22 14.69 -0.04
C LEU A 28 -26.99 13.84 -0.42
N LEU A 29 -27.15 12.91 -1.36
CA LEU A 29 -26.03 12.11 -1.88
C LEU A 29 -25.00 12.98 -2.59
N SER A 30 -25.45 13.97 -3.37
CA SER A 30 -24.55 14.91 -4.05
C SER A 30 -23.75 15.76 -3.05
N VAL A 31 -24.42 16.35 -2.06
CA VAL A 31 -23.78 17.17 -1.02
C VAL A 31 -22.77 16.35 -0.21
N SER A 32 -23.16 15.12 0.17
CA SER A 32 -22.30 14.23 0.94
C SER A 32 -21.08 13.78 0.14
N ARG A 33 -21.23 13.50 -1.16
CA ARG A 33 -20.11 13.19 -2.04
C ARG A 33 -19.13 14.36 -2.15
N GLN A 34 -19.63 15.58 -2.32
CA GLN A 34 -18.77 16.75 -2.43
C GLN A 34 -18.01 16.99 -1.12
N ALA A 35 -18.70 16.93 0.02
CA ALA A 35 -18.08 17.08 1.33
C ALA A 35 -16.98 16.04 1.57
N PHE A 36 -17.17 14.78 1.14
CA PHE A 36 -16.12 13.77 1.23
C PHE A 36 -14.92 14.11 0.35
N ILE A 37 -15.13 14.56 -0.90
CA ILE A 37 -14.05 14.94 -1.81
C ILE A 37 -13.26 16.11 -1.22
N ASP A 38 -13.94 17.14 -0.72
CA ASP A 38 -13.30 18.32 -0.14
C ASP A 38 -12.44 17.94 1.06
N TRP A 39 -12.99 17.13 1.97
CA TRP A 39 -12.24 16.58 3.10
C TRP A 39 -11.05 15.73 2.65
N ALA A 40 -11.24 14.84 1.66
CA ALA A 40 -10.19 13.95 1.18
C ALA A 40 -9.05 14.73 0.53
N VAL A 41 -9.35 15.80 -0.22
CA VAL A 41 -8.33 16.68 -0.82
C VAL A 41 -7.58 17.45 0.25
N GLU A 42 -8.28 18.00 1.25
CA GLU A 42 -7.66 18.72 2.37
C GLU A 42 -6.73 17.83 3.21
N ASN A 43 -7.06 16.55 3.35
CA ASN A 43 -6.34 15.59 4.20
C ASN A 43 -5.42 14.64 3.41
N ALA A 44 -5.32 14.78 2.09
CA ALA A 44 -4.48 13.93 1.26
C ALA A 44 -3.00 14.16 1.58
N VAL A 45 -2.28 13.07 1.84
CA VAL A 45 -0.82 13.12 1.93
C VAL A 45 -0.25 12.81 0.55
N PRO A 46 0.46 13.74 -0.11
CA PRO A 46 0.90 13.56 -1.48
C PRO A 46 2.01 12.51 -1.59
N ILE A 47 1.93 11.70 -2.64
CA ILE A 47 3.00 10.84 -3.10
C ILE A 47 3.52 11.47 -4.41
N GLU A 48 4.69 12.06 -4.35
CA GLU A 48 5.32 12.80 -5.45
C GLU A 48 5.93 11.85 -6.49
N ARG A 49 6.48 10.72 -6.05
CA ARG A 49 7.13 9.73 -6.92
C ARG A 49 6.84 8.31 -6.44
N LEU A 50 6.78 7.36 -7.36
CA LEU A 50 6.60 5.95 -7.02
C LEU A 50 7.91 5.19 -6.93
N THR A 51 8.96 5.68 -7.60
CA THR A 51 10.26 5.02 -7.61
C THR A 51 10.83 5.02 -6.20
N PRO A 52 11.38 3.88 -5.73
CA PRO A 52 12.21 3.90 -4.54
C PRO A 52 13.33 4.91 -4.78
N ASN A 53 13.68 5.71 -3.76
CA ASN A 53 14.77 6.66 -3.94
C ASN A 53 16.00 5.86 -4.37
N ASP A 54 16.74 6.34 -5.37
CA ASP A 54 18.16 5.98 -5.44
C ASP A 54 18.76 6.53 -4.14
N TYR A 55 18.81 5.70 -3.10
CA TYR A 55 19.53 5.96 -1.85
C TYR A 55 21.06 5.94 -2.10
N SER A 56 21.50 6.09 -3.36
CA SER A 56 22.89 6.32 -3.69
C SER A 56 23.29 7.65 -3.08
N GLU A 57 24.11 7.52 -2.04
CA GLU A 57 24.89 8.52 -1.35
C GLU A 57 25.11 9.83 -2.16
N HIS A 58 24.83 10.97 -1.52
CA HIS A 58 25.25 12.35 -1.90
C HIS A 58 24.22 13.34 -2.46
N SER A 59 22.94 13.25 -2.08
CA SER A 59 22.00 14.37 -2.33
C SER A 59 21.15 14.68 -1.10
N ASP A 60 21.68 15.52 -0.22
CA ASP A 60 21.07 16.02 1.02
C ASP A 60 19.71 16.75 0.86
N ASN A 61 19.11 16.82 -0.33
CA ASN A 61 17.93 17.66 -0.58
C ASN A 61 16.80 17.02 -1.41
N ASN A 62 16.75 15.69 -1.58
CA ASN A 62 15.69 15.07 -2.40
C ASN A 62 15.04 13.86 -1.72
N ILE A 63 14.47 14.07 -0.53
CA ILE A 63 13.59 13.07 0.09
C ILE A 63 12.21 13.19 -0.58
N HIS A 64 12.09 12.66 -1.80
CA HIS A 64 10.79 12.50 -2.43
C HIS A 64 9.90 11.67 -1.50
N ASN A 65 8.63 12.08 -1.35
CA ASN A 65 7.64 11.46 -0.46
C ASN A 65 7.92 11.60 1.06
N ALA A 66 8.77 12.54 1.50
CA ALA A 66 9.05 12.73 2.93
C ALA A 66 7.78 12.84 3.79
N ALA A 67 6.80 13.63 3.35
CA ALA A 67 5.54 13.82 4.05
C ALA A 67 4.73 12.51 4.18
N PHE A 68 4.70 11.70 3.12
CA PHE A 68 4.06 10.38 3.13
C PHE A 68 4.72 9.43 4.14
N PHE A 69 6.05 9.31 4.10
CA PHE A 69 6.76 8.43 5.01
C PHE A 69 6.73 8.92 6.46
N GLN A 70 6.78 10.23 6.69
CA GLN A 70 6.60 10.81 8.02
C GLN A 70 5.20 10.52 8.57
N SER A 71 4.16 10.67 7.74
CA SER A 71 2.78 10.34 8.12
C SER A 71 2.63 8.85 8.45
N LEU A 72 3.19 7.96 7.62
CA LEU A 72 3.20 6.51 7.83
C LEU A 72 3.90 6.13 9.15
N SER A 73 5.10 6.67 9.39
CA SER A 73 5.84 6.47 10.65
C SER A 73 5.05 6.94 11.87
N GLY A 74 4.45 8.13 11.79
CA GLY A 74 3.61 8.66 12.87
C GLY A 74 2.41 7.76 13.17
N ALA A 75 1.75 7.22 12.14
CA ALA A 75 0.63 6.29 12.30
C ALA A 75 1.06 4.97 12.96
N ILE A 76 2.20 4.41 12.54
CA ILE A 76 2.75 3.16 13.12
C ILE A 76 3.17 3.37 14.58
N GLN A 77 3.90 4.45 14.86
CA GLN A 77 4.38 4.77 16.22
C GLN A 77 3.21 5.03 17.18
N SER A 78 2.22 5.83 16.76
CA SER A 78 1.06 6.17 17.61
C SER A 78 0.16 4.96 17.89
N SER A 79 0.07 4.01 16.96
CA SER A 79 -0.69 2.77 17.15
C SER A 79 0.11 1.62 17.77
N SER A 80 1.44 1.77 17.88
CA SER A 80 2.36 0.68 18.24
C SER A 80 2.19 -0.56 17.34
N ALA A 81 1.89 -0.34 16.05
CA ALA A 81 1.64 -1.43 15.11
C ALA A 81 2.91 -2.26 14.87
N SER A 82 2.82 -3.58 15.11
CA SER A 82 3.90 -4.53 14.79
C SER A 82 3.70 -5.24 13.45
N VAL A 83 2.56 -5.03 12.81
CA VAL A 83 2.19 -5.61 11.51
C VAL A 83 1.63 -4.51 10.64
N VAL A 84 2.18 -4.36 9.43
CA VAL A 84 1.69 -3.44 8.40
C VAL A 84 1.18 -4.26 7.23
N MET A 85 -0.10 -4.09 6.89
CA MET A 85 -0.72 -4.78 5.76
C MET A 85 -0.72 -3.85 4.55
N LEU A 86 -0.06 -4.28 3.47
CA LEU A 86 -0.05 -3.57 2.19
C LEU A 86 -1.01 -4.28 1.23
N SER A 87 -2.15 -3.65 0.96
CA SER A 87 -3.12 -4.16 -0.02
C SER A 87 -2.79 -3.65 -1.41
N GLU A 88 -3.18 -4.42 -2.43
CA GLU A 88 -3.27 -3.94 -3.80
C GLU A 88 -4.73 -3.80 -4.25
N GLY A 89 -5.00 -2.80 -5.10
CA GLY A 89 -6.32 -2.62 -5.72
C GLY A 89 -6.49 -3.50 -6.97
N PHE A 90 -5.37 -3.85 -7.62
CA PHE A 90 -5.33 -4.71 -8.79
C PHE A 90 -3.97 -5.41 -8.89
N HIS A 91 -3.98 -6.73 -9.12
CA HIS A 91 -2.76 -7.52 -9.28
C HIS A 91 -1.95 -7.10 -10.50
N ASN A 92 -0.62 -7.17 -10.40
CA ASN A 92 0.30 -6.92 -11.51
C ASN A 92 0.24 -5.48 -12.06
N CYS A 93 -0.07 -4.51 -11.19
CA CYS A 93 0.06 -3.08 -11.49
C CYS A 93 1.47 -2.61 -11.10
N ARG A 94 2.24 -2.17 -12.10
CA ARG A 94 3.63 -1.74 -11.91
C ARG A 94 3.75 -0.64 -10.86
N GLU A 95 2.87 0.34 -10.91
CA GLU A 95 2.83 1.50 -10.03
C GLU A 95 2.63 1.08 -8.58
N MET A 96 1.69 0.16 -8.32
CA MET A 96 1.43 -0.37 -6.98
C MET A 96 2.59 -1.19 -6.44
N MET A 97 3.17 -2.06 -7.28
CA MET A 97 4.34 -2.86 -6.90
C MET A 97 5.56 -1.98 -6.58
N THR A 98 5.74 -0.89 -7.34
CA THR A 98 6.82 0.07 -7.09
C THR A 98 6.61 0.81 -5.77
N LEU A 99 5.38 1.25 -5.48
CA LEU A 99 5.05 1.88 -4.20
C LEU A 99 5.22 0.92 -3.02
N HIS A 100 4.76 -0.33 -3.15
CA HIS A 100 4.95 -1.36 -2.12
C HIS A 100 6.42 -1.60 -1.83
N HIS A 101 7.25 -1.66 -2.87
CA HIS A 101 8.70 -1.80 -2.72
C HIS A 101 9.29 -0.63 -1.91
N ALA A 102 8.98 0.62 -2.28
CA ALA A 102 9.45 1.80 -1.57
C ALA A 102 8.97 1.86 -0.11
N VAL A 103 7.73 1.42 0.16
CA VAL A 103 7.23 1.30 1.53
C VAL A 103 8.00 0.24 2.31
N ILE A 104 8.22 -0.94 1.74
CA ILE A 104 8.96 -2.04 2.39
C ILE A 104 10.38 -1.59 2.73
N GLU A 105 11.11 -0.98 1.80
CA GLU A 105 12.46 -0.44 2.07
C GLU A 105 12.43 0.54 3.24
N TYR A 106 11.52 1.51 3.23
CA TYR A 106 11.41 2.47 4.32
C TYR A 106 11.13 1.81 5.68
N LEU A 107 10.21 0.84 5.73
CA LEU A 107 9.87 0.10 6.96
C LEU A 107 11.06 -0.70 7.50
N VAL A 108 11.86 -1.30 6.60
CA VAL A 108 13.06 -2.07 6.98
C VAL A 108 14.14 -1.13 7.50
N ASP A 109 14.48 -0.10 6.74
CA ASP A 109 15.64 0.76 6.99
C ASP A 109 15.40 1.72 8.18
N ASN A 110 14.16 2.17 8.38
CA ASN A 110 13.86 3.24 9.35
C ASN A 110 13.06 2.76 10.55
N LEU A 111 12.25 1.70 10.41
CA LEU A 111 11.32 1.26 11.46
C LEU A 111 11.61 -0.15 11.99
N GLY A 112 12.67 -0.81 11.51
CA GLY A 112 13.15 -2.09 12.05
C GLY A 112 12.26 -3.29 11.72
N PHE A 113 11.41 -3.21 10.70
CA PHE A 113 10.69 -4.37 10.20
C PHE A 113 11.68 -5.34 9.53
N THR A 114 11.53 -6.64 9.79
CA THR A 114 12.51 -7.66 9.34
C THR A 114 11.87 -8.84 8.61
N VAL A 115 10.54 -8.86 8.53
CA VAL A 115 9.76 -9.95 7.92
C VAL A 115 8.80 -9.36 6.91
N VAL A 116 8.85 -9.87 5.68
CA VAL A 116 7.85 -9.61 4.64
C VAL A 116 7.10 -10.91 4.37
N ALA A 117 5.79 -10.88 4.57
CA ALA A 117 4.89 -11.97 4.21
C ALA A 117 4.11 -11.56 2.96
N SER A 118 4.26 -12.30 1.86
CA SER A 118 3.51 -12.07 0.63
C SER A 118 2.26 -12.95 0.58
N GLU A 119 1.25 -12.54 -0.18
CA GLU A 119 0.09 -13.37 -0.54
C GLU A 119 0.51 -14.45 -1.57
N SER A 120 1.54 -15.23 -1.23
CA SER A 120 1.99 -16.39 -1.97
C SER A 120 1.77 -17.64 -1.12
N GLY A 121 1.72 -18.81 -1.78
CA GLY A 121 1.66 -20.06 -1.06
C GLY A 121 2.93 -20.30 -0.22
N LEU A 122 2.80 -21.11 0.83
CA LEU A 122 3.93 -21.54 1.66
C LEU A 122 5.07 -22.20 0.85
N PRO A 123 4.80 -23.02 -0.18
CA PRO A 123 5.86 -23.59 -1.02
C PRO A 123 6.68 -22.51 -1.74
N GLU A 124 6.03 -21.53 -2.35
CA GLU A 124 6.66 -20.42 -3.08
C GLU A 124 7.47 -19.54 -2.14
N SER A 125 6.89 -19.18 -0.99
CA SER A 125 7.58 -18.43 0.07
C SER A 125 8.86 -19.13 0.55
N ARG A 126 8.86 -20.47 0.65
CA ARG A 126 10.05 -21.23 1.05
C ARG A 126 11.19 -21.11 0.04
N VAL A 127 10.88 -21.15 -1.25
CA VAL A 127 11.87 -21.01 -2.31
C VAL A 127 12.52 -19.62 -2.25
N ILE A 128 11.72 -18.57 -2.10
CA ILE A 128 12.21 -17.19 -1.97
C ILE A 128 13.07 -17.03 -0.70
N SER A 129 12.61 -17.54 0.44
CA SER A 129 13.36 -17.47 1.69
C SER A 129 14.73 -18.14 1.58
N ASN A 130 14.79 -19.34 1.00
CA ASN A 130 16.04 -20.05 0.75
C ASN A 130 16.98 -19.27 -0.18
N PHE A 131 16.42 -18.66 -1.24
CA PHE A 131 17.18 -17.82 -2.16
C PHE A 131 17.83 -16.63 -1.44
N LEU A 132 17.07 -15.90 -0.62
CA LEU A 132 17.58 -14.76 0.15
C LEU A 132 18.66 -15.16 1.18
N GLN A 133 18.47 -16.29 1.87
CA GLN A 133 19.47 -16.80 2.82
C GLN A 133 20.79 -17.16 2.13
N ASN A 134 20.72 -17.77 0.95
CA ASN A 134 21.91 -18.11 0.16
C ASN A 134 22.63 -16.85 -0.37
N LEU A 135 21.88 -15.83 -0.79
CA LEU A 135 22.47 -14.54 -1.20
C LEU A 135 23.27 -13.91 -0.06
N ARG A 136 22.71 -13.89 1.15
CA ARG A 136 23.39 -13.34 2.33
C ARG A 136 24.70 -14.07 2.66
N LYS A 137 24.73 -15.39 2.48
CA LYS A 137 25.95 -16.18 2.69
C LYS A 137 27.03 -15.85 1.65
N LEU A 138 26.63 -15.72 0.39
CA LEU A 138 27.56 -15.35 -0.68
C LEU A 138 28.12 -13.93 -0.53
N SER A 139 27.40 -13.01 0.10
CA SER A 139 27.93 -11.68 0.41
C SER A 139 28.89 -11.70 1.60
N SER A 140 28.62 -12.47 2.66
CA SER A 140 29.52 -12.55 3.82
C SER A 140 30.86 -13.20 3.46
N ASP A 141 30.84 -14.25 2.63
CA ASP A 141 32.06 -14.96 2.23
C ASP A 141 33.01 -14.08 1.39
N LYS A 142 32.53 -12.97 0.81
CA LYS A 142 33.34 -12.02 0.02
C LYS A 142 33.96 -10.90 0.85
N GLU A 143 33.39 -10.56 1.99
CA GLU A 143 33.96 -9.55 2.90
C GLU A 143 35.16 -10.10 3.67
N ASP A 144 35.22 -11.42 3.87
CA ASP A 144 36.35 -12.10 4.52
C ASP A 144 37.58 -12.32 3.59
N GLU A 145 37.49 -11.96 2.30
CA GLU A 145 38.57 -12.07 1.31
C GLU A 145 39.30 -10.74 1.00
N LEU A 146 38.94 -9.63 1.67
CA LEU A 146 39.54 -8.29 1.51
C LEU A 146 40.31 -7.85 2.77
#